data_AF-A0A6J1HZM2-F1
#
_entry.id   AF-A0A6J1HZM2-F1
#
_cell.length_a   1.000
_cell.length_b   1.000
_cell.length_c   1.000
_cell.angle_alpha   90.00
_cell.angle_beta   90.00
_cell.angle_gamma   90.00
#
_symmetry.space_group_name_H-M   'P 1'
#
loop_
_entity.id
_entity.type
_entity.pdbx_description
1 polymer ?
#
loop_
_entity_poly.entity_id
_entity_poly.type
_entity_poly.pdbx_seq_one_letter_code
_entity_poly.pdbx_strand_id
1 'polypeptide(L)'
;MIFPKTQNLMDPVSKPGGGPSERSSAGASAAATTPAPASRYESQKRRDWNTFLQYLKNHKPPLSLARCSGAHVIEFLKYLDQFGKTKVHSSGCPYFGHPNPPAPCPCPLKQAWGSLDALIGRLRAAYEENGGRPESNPFAARAVRIFLREVRESQAKARGIPYEKKKRKRHAAFASAAAPAAAILSVPPETHVVLASVDHQPETSDPSGAPPPSTTAASTAV
;
A
#
# COMPACT_ATOMS: atom_id res chain seq x y z
N MET A 1 25.46 9.83 -0.93
CA MET A 1 24.70 10.89 -1.63
C MET A 1 24.18 11.85 -0.56
N ILE A 2 24.66 13.10 -0.53
CA ILE A 2 24.33 14.06 0.54
C ILE A 2 23.28 15.04 0.00
N PHE A 3 22.06 14.97 0.51
CA PHE A 3 21.05 16.01 0.30
C PHE A 3 21.44 17.22 1.17
N PRO A 4 21.60 18.43 0.60
CA PRO A 4 21.85 19.63 1.39
C PRO A 4 20.63 19.93 2.26
N LYS A 5 20.85 20.11 3.56
CA LYS A 5 19.80 20.31 4.56
C LYS A 5 19.26 21.75 4.52
N THR A 6 18.44 22.07 3.53
CA THR A 6 17.64 23.31 3.51
C THR A 6 16.60 23.28 4.61
N GLN A 7 16.99 23.73 5.80
CA GLN A 7 16.14 23.88 6.97
C GLN A 7 15.23 25.10 6.78
N ASN A 8 14.00 24.89 6.31
CA ASN A 8 12.79 25.58 6.79
C ASN A 8 11.49 25.01 6.15
N LEU A 9 10.35 25.35 6.77
CA LEU A 9 8.97 25.14 6.29
C LEU A 9 8.48 23.68 6.14
N MET A 10 8.47 22.93 7.26
CA MET A 10 7.58 21.78 7.47
C MET A 10 6.96 21.81 8.88
N ASP A 11 6.11 22.81 9.15
CA ASP A 11 5.40 22.96 10.43
C ASP A 11 4.40 21.81 10.68
N PRO A 12 4.59 21.00 11.75
CA PRO A 12 3.80 19.78 11.96
C PRO A 12 2.49 20.07 12.73
N VAL A 13 1.53 20.75 12.10
CA VAL A 13 0.24 21.12 12.73
C VAL A 13 -0.52 19.89 13.26
N SER A 14 -0.67 19.76 14.59
CA SER A 14 -1.58 18.80 15.27
C SER A 14 -1.64 18.99 16.80
N LYS A 15 -2.49 19.90 17.29
CA LYS A 15 -3.44 19.70 18.42
C LYS A 15 -4.24 20.98 18.70
N PRO A 16 -5.45 20.84 19.25
CA PRO A 16 -5.63 21.12 20.69
C PRO A 16 -5.74 19.84 21.53
N GLY A 17 -5.44 19.96 22.82
CA GLY A 17 -5.76 18.94 23.84
C GLY A 17 -7.21 19.08 24.32
N GLY A 18 -7.69 18.11 25.10
CA GLY A 18 -9.02 18.16 25.70
C GLY A 18 -9.01 17.70 27.16
N GLY A 19 -9.96 18.23 27.93
CA GLY A 19 -10.18 17.91 29.35
C GLY A 19 -10.00 19.14 30.27
N PRO A 20 -10.78 19.25 31.36
CA PRO A 20 -12.17 18.80 31.50
C PRO A 20 -13.10 19.83 32.20
N SER A 21 -14.36 19.42 32.41
CA SER A 21 -15.30 19.89 33.44
C SER A 21 -16.27 21.06 33.18
N GLU A 22 -17.56 20.70 33.40
CA GLU A 22 -18.71 21.45 33.94
C GLU A 22 -19.49 22.56 33.16
N ARG A 23 -20.78 22.22 32.93
CA ARG A 23 -22.02 23.02 33.10
C ARG A 23 -22.06 24.48 32.61
N SER A 24 -22.91 24.74 31.60
CA SER A 24 -24.22 25.41 31.80
C SER A 24 -24.99 25.56 30.46
N SER A 25 -26.23 26.07 30.53
CA SER A 25 -27.23 26.02 29.46
C SER A 25 -27.36 27.32 28.64
N ALA A 26 -27.97 27.16 27.46
CA ALA A 26 -28.62 28.19 26.63
C ALA A 26 -27.75 29.24 25.91
N GLY A 27 -28.00 29.38 24.60
CA GLY A 27 -27.38 30.36 23.71
C GLY A 27 -27.71 30.02 22.26
N ALA A 28 -28.52 30.84 21.60
CA ALA A 28 -28.97 30.61 20.22
C ALA A 28 -28.06 31.28 19.19
N SER A 29 -28.31 31.00 17.91
CA SER A 29 -27.83 31.75 16.73
C SER A 29 -26.32 31.72 16.42
N ALA A 30 -25.90 30.69 15.68
CA ALA A 30 -25.30 30.89 14.35
C ALA A 30 -25.25 29.57 13.56
N ALA A 31 -25.83 29.54 12.35
CA ALA A 31 -25.69 28.40 11.45
C ALA A 31 -24.32 28.43 10.77
N ALA A 32 -23.31 27.83 11.42
CA ALA A 32 -22.00 27.63 10.82
C ALA A 32 -22.08 26.56 9.71
N THR A 33 -22.37 26.99 8.48
CA THR A 33 -22.27 26.18 7.27
C THR A 33 -20.81 25.80 7.04
N THR A 34 -20.41 24.65 7.60
CA THR A 34 -19.05 24.14 7.46
C THR A 34 -18.75 23.87 5.97
N PRO A 35 -17.72 24.49 5.39
CA PRO A 35 -17.38 24.25 3.99
C PRO A 35 -17.03 22.77 3.80
N ALA A 36 -17.65 22.17 2.78
CA ALA A 36 -17.78 20.72 2.62
C ALA A 36 -16.44 19.94 2.72
N PRO A 37 -16.46 18.65 3.13
CA PRO A 37 -15.25 17.82 3.29
C PRO A 37 -14.36 17.75 2.04
N ALA A 38 -14.90 18.02 0.85
CA ALA A 38 -14.14 18.19 -0.38
C ALA A 38 -13.03 19.25 -0.24
N SER A 39 -13.29 20.42 0.37
CA SER A 39 -12.30 21.49 0.55
C SER A 39 -11.08 21.06 1.37
N ARG A 40 -11.28 20.20 2.38
CA ARG A 40 -10.21 19.61 3.19
C ARG A 40 -9.38 18.59 2.38
N TYR A 41 -10.02 17.80 1.52
CA TYR A 41 -9.33 16.88 0.61
C TYR A 41 -8.52 17.64 -0.44
N GLU A 42 -9.12 18.65 -1.09
CA GLU A 42 -8.49 19.49 -2.10
C GLU A 42 -7.26 20.23 -1.60
N SER A 43 -7.37 20.89 -0.44
CA SER A 43 -6.24 21.60 0.17
C SER A 43 -5.10 20.65 0.56
N GLN A 44 -5.39 19.42 1.00
CA GLN A 44 -4.35 18.42 1.24
C GLN A 44 -3.72 17.93 -0.07
N LYS A 45 -4.53 17.60 -1.09
CA LYS A 45 -4.08 17.14 -2.40
C LYS A 45 -3.14 18.16 -3.07
N ARG A 46 -3.49 19.45 -3.02
CA ARG A 46 -2.66 20.56 -3.51
C ARG A 46 -1.33 20.69 -2.75
N ARG A 47 -1.34 20.56 -1.42
CA ARG A 47 -0.09 20.55 -0.62
C ARG A 47 0.81 19.39 -1.03
N ASP A 48 0.28 18.17 -1.06
CA ASP A 48 1.02 16.96 -1.38
C ASP A 48 1.63 17.01 -2.80
N TRP A 49 0.86 17.50 -3.76
CA TRP A 49 1.32 17.76 -5.13
C TRP A 49 2.49 18.75 -5.18
N ASN A 50 2.35 19.91 -4.53
CA ASN A 50 3.41 20.91 -4.47
C ASN A 50 4.69 20.37 -3.77
N THR A 51 4.55 19.58 -2.71
CA THR A 51 5.67 18.90 -2.05
C THR A 51 6.38 17.92 -3.00
N PHE A 52 5.61 17.16 -3.80
CA PHE A 52 6.19 16.25 -4.80
C PHE A 52 6.90 16.99 -5.94
N LEU A 53 6.31 18.07 -6.46
CA LEU A 53 6.95 18.91 -7.48
C LEU A 53 8.25 19.55 -6.95
N GLN A 54 8.29 19.97 -5.69
CA GLN A 54 9.51 20.50 -5.09
C GLN A 54 10.58 19.42 -4.87
N TYR A 55 10.19 18.19 -4.53
CA TYR A 55 11.10 17.05 -4.48
C TYR A 55 11.75 16.77 -5.86
N LEU A 56 10.97 16.75 -6.95
CA LEU A 56 11.50 16.56 -8.31
C LEU A 56 12.45 17.68 -8.74
N LYS A 57 12.17 18.94 -8.38
CA LYS A 57 13.07 20.09 -8.62
C LYS A 57 14.39 19.97 -7.84
N ASN A 58 14.33 19.43 -6.63
CA ASN A 58 15.49 19.28 -5.75
C ASN A 58 16.35 18.02 -6.07
N HIS A 59 15.86 17.13 -6.93
CA HIS A 59 16.58 15.95 -7.39
C HIS A 59 17.85 16.34 -8.20
N LYS A 60 18.85 15.46 -8.25
CA LYS A 60 20.12 15.70 -8.96
C LYS A 60 20.44 14.49 -9.85
N PRO A 61 20.34 14.60 -11.20
CA PRO A 61 19.94 15.79 -11.97
C PRO A 61 18.47 16.19 -11.75
N PRO A 62 18.07 17.46 -11.97
CA PRO A 62 16.68 17.90 -11.82
C PRO A 62 15.71 17.11 -12.71
N LEU A 63 14.54 16.77 -12.17
CA LEU A 63 13.53 15.98 -12.86
C LEU A 63 12.30 16.82 -13.21
N SER A 64 11.78 16.64 -14.43
CA SER A 64 10.45 17.08 -14.82
C SER A 64 9.43 15.95 -14.65
N LEU A 65 8.14 16.28 -14.55
CA LEU A 65 7.06 15.28 -14.51
C LEU A 65 7.10 14.31 -15.70
N ALA A 66 7.47 14.80 -16.90
CA ALA A 66 7.56 13.99 -18.11
C ALA A 66 8.69 12.94 -18.08
N ARG A 67 9.69 13.11 -17.22
CA ARG A 67 10.77 12.13 -16.96
C ARG A 67 10.59 11.40 -15.62
N CYS A 68 9.52 11.68 -14.89
CA CYS A 68 9.18 10.99 -13.66
C CYS A 68 8.74 9.55 -13.96
N SER A 69 8.98 8.64 -13.02
CA SER A 69 8.64 7.23 -13.15
C SER A 69 8.34 6.63 -11.78
N GLY A 70 7.81 5.40 -11.75
CA GLY A 70 7.52 4.70 -10.51
C GLY A 70 8.73 4.53 -9.58
N ALA A 71 9.97 4.55 -10.11
CA ALA A 71 11.19 4.52 -9.30
C ALA A 71 11.37 5.82 -8.49
N HIS A 72 11.26 6.98 -9.15
CA HIS A 72 11.34 8.30 -8.49
C HIS A 72 10.22 8.49 -7.46
N VAL A 73 9.03 7.94 -7.72
CA VAL A 73 7.91 7.90 -6.75
C VAL A 73 8.26 7.04 -5.54
N ILE A 74 8.86 5.86 -5.70
CA ILE A 74 9.32 5.02 -4.58
C ILE A 74 10.41 5.73 -3.77
N GLU A 75 11.33 6.44 -4.41
CA GLU A 75 12.36 7.21 -3.71
C GLU A 75 11.75 8.35 -2.89
N PHE A 76 10.78 9.08 -3.43
CA PHE A 76 10.01 10.08 -2.68
C PHE A 76 9.32 9.48 -1.43
N LEU A 77 8.69 8.30 -1.55
CA LEU A 77 8.09 7.63 -0.40
C LEU A 77 9.13 7.20 0.66
N LYS A 78 10.33 6.79 0.23
CA LYS A 78 11.47 6.49 1.13
C LYS A 78 12.06 7.76 1.77
N TYR A 79 12.06 8.89 1.07
CA TYR A 79 12.45 10.19 1.64
C TYR A 79 11.47 10.63 2.74
N LEU A 80 10.16 10.46 2.52
CA LEU A 80 9.13 10.79 3.52
C LEU A 80 9.23 9.99 4.82
N ASP A 81 9.83 8.79 4.80
CA ASP A 81 10.08 8.00 6.01
C ASP A 81 10.95 8.76 7.04
N GLN A 82 11.83 9.68 6.60
CA GLN A 82 12.65 10.51 7.50
C GLN A 82 11.82 11.38 8.44
N PHE A 83 10.60 11.74 8.03
CA PHE A 83 9.64 12.55 8.81
C PHE A 83 8.55 11.66 9.44
N GLY A 84 8.86 10.37 9.60
CA GLY A 84 7.97 9.36 10.13
C GLY A 84 7.61 9.56 11.61
N LYS A 85 6.37 9.21 11.96
CA LYS A 85 5.90 9.17 13.37
C LYS A 85 5.64 7.74 13.87
N THR A 86 5.87 6.73 13.04
CA THR A 86 5.61 5.31 13.34
C THR A 86 6.92 4.57 13.56
N LYS A 87 7.13 3.99 14.75
CA LYS A 87 8.24 3.05 14.98
C LYS A 87 8.02 1.80 14.13
N VAL A 88 9.06 1.38 13.40
CA VAL A 88 9.07 0.12 12.64
C VAL A 88 10.32 -0.65 13.04
N HIS A 89 10.13 -1.82 13.65
CA HIS A 89 11.22 -2.67 14.10
C HIS A 89 11.94 -3.32 12.92
N SER A 90 13.27 -3.28 12.92
CA SER A 90 14.11 -4.06 12.00
C SER A 90 14.06 -5.55 12.38
N SER A 91 14.31 -6.46 11.44
CA SER A 91 14.25 -7.92 11.68
C SER A 91 15.15 -8.42 12.82
N GLY A 92 16.33 -7.83 13.00
CA GLY A 92 17.23 -8.11 14.13
C GLY A 92 16.91 -7.37 15.43
N CYS A 93 15.73 -6.76 15.57
CA CYS A 93 15.31 -6.09 16.80
C CYS A 93 14.69 -7.10 17.78
N PRO A 94 15.05 -7.13 19.07
CA PRO A 94 14.41 -7.99 20.07
C PRO A 94 12.88 -7.81 20.15
N TYR A 95 12.37 -6.64 19.76
CA TYR A 95 10.94 -6.30 19.75
C TYR A 95 10.28 -6.47 18.37
N PHE A 96 10.96 -7.04 17.39
CA PHE A 96 10.31 -7.40 16.13
C PHE A 96 9.17 -8.39 16.43
N GLY A 97 8.00 -8.19 15.82
CA GLY A 97 6.85 -9.04 16.08
C GLY A 97 6.14 -8.78 17.42
N HIS A 98 6.47 -7.71 18.15
CA HIS A 98 5.83 -7.36 19.42
C HIS A 98 4.93 -6.12 19.28
N PRO A 99 3.60 -6.23 19.50
CA PRO A 99 2.67 -5.10 19.30
C PRO A 99 2.71 -4.04 20.41
N ASN A 100 3.16 -4.41 21.61
CA ASN A 100 3.42 -3.49 22.72
C ASN A 100 4.79 -3.80 23.34
N PRO A 101 5.88 -3.21 22.84
CA PRO A 101 7.22 -3.49 23.33
C PRO A 101 7.44 -2.90 24.74
N PRO A 102 8.00 -3.66 25.71
CA PRO A 102 8.12 -3.23 27.10
C PRO A 102 9.18 -2.12 27.33
N ALA A 103 10.02 -1.85 26.33
CA ALA A 103 11.09 -0.84 26.41
C ALA A 103 11.37 -0.21 25.03
N PRO A 104 11.94 1.02 24.97
CA PRO A 104 12.28 1.68 23.72
C PRO A 104 13.43 0.96 22.97
N CYS A 105 13.58 1.27 21.68
CA CYS A 105 14.61 0.68 20.83
C CYS A 105 15.15 1.65 19.76
N PRO A 106 16.38 1.43 19.26
CA PRO A 106 17.04 2.30 18.27
C PRO A 106 16.47 2.18 16.85
N CYS A 107 15.44 1.36 16.61
CA CYS A 107 14.83 1.22 15.29
C CYS A 107 14.25 2.55 14.79
N PRO A 108 14.27 2.83 13.47
CA PRO A 108 13.86 4.12 12.93
C PRO A 108 12.37 4.39 13.11
N LEU A 109 12.03 5.68 13.10
CA LEU A 109 10.67 6.10 12.78
C LEU A 109 10.51 6.16 11.25
N LYS A 110 9.32 5.79 10.77
CA LYS A 110 8.91 5.68 9.37
C LYS A 110 7.49 6.20 9.19
N GLN A 111 7.03 6.40 7.96
CA GLN A 111 5.61 6.68 7.72
C GLN A 111 4.76 5.42 7.95
N ALA A 112 3.53 5.59 8.42
CA ALA A 112 2.59 4.47 8.47
C ALA A 112 2.15 4.10 7.04
N TRP A 113 2.03 2.79 6.73
CA TRP A 113 1.73 2.32 5.37
C TRP A 113 0.47 3.02 4.76
N GLY A 114 -0.59 3.18 5.56
CA GLY A 114 -1.84 3.81 5.12
C GLY A 114 -1.72 5.32 4.88
N SER A 115 -0.73 6.00 5.47
CA SER A 115 -0.42 7.40 5.17
C SER A 115 0.23 7.53 3.80
N LEU A 116 1.11 6.59 3.43
CA LEU A 116 1.74 6.53 2.10
C LEU A 116 0.74 6.12 1.01
N ASP A 117 -0.15 5.16 1.29
CA ASP A 117 -1.19 4.71 0.36
C ASP A 117 -2.20 5.83 0.07
N ALA A 118 -2.71 6.51 1.12
CA ALA A 118 -3.62 7.65 0.96
C ALA A 118 -2.95 8.86 0.27
N LEU A 119 -1.64 9.06 0.46
CA LEU A 119 -0.86 10.06 -0.26
C LEU A 119 -0.78 9.73 -1.76
N ILE A 120 -0.45 8.48 -2.11
CA ILE A 120 -0.39 8.03 -3.51
C ILE A 120 -1.76 8.11 -4.18
N GLY A 121 -2.86 7.84 -3.46
CA GLY A 121 -4.22 8.09 -3.95
C GLY A 121 -4.46 9.55 -4.33
N ARG A 122 -4.07 10.51 -3.47
CA ARG A 122 -4.19 11.94 -3.76
C ARG A 122 -3.28 12.39 -4.91
N LEU A 123 -2.06 11.87 -5.00
CA LEU A 123 -1.11 12.20 -6.07
C LEU A 123 -1.55 11.68 -7.45
N ARG A 124 -2.29 10.56 -7.55
CA ARG A 124 -2.92 10.14 -8.81
C ARG A 124 -3.96 11.15 -9.29
N ALA A 125 -4.91 11.50 -8.42
CA ALA A 125 -5.95 12.49 -8.74
C ALA A 125 -5.35 13.86 -9.10
N ALA A 126 -4.31 14.29 -8.38
CA ALA A 126 -3.58 15.53 -8.71
C ALA A 126 -2.93 15.47 -10.10
N TYR A 127 -2.32 14.34 -10.46
CA TYR A 127 -1.70 14.15 -11.79
C TYR A 127 -2.72 14.25 -12.92
N GLU A 128 -3.88 13.60 -12.77
CA GLU A 128 -4.98 13.61 -13.75
C GLU A 128 -5.58 15.03 -13.91
N GLU A 129 -5.79 15.76 -12.81
CA GLU A 129 -6.24 17.16 -12.84
C GLU A 129 -5.22 18.16 -13.40
N ASN A 130 -3.93 17.80 -13.42
CA ASN A 130 -2.87 18.59 -14.06
C ASN A 130 -2.65 18.17 -15.53
N GLY A 131 -3.63 17.51 -16.16
CA GLY A 131 -3.61 17.09 -17.56
C GLY A 131 -2.83 15.80 -17.83
N GLY A 132 -2.44 15.06 -16.79
CA GLY A 132 -1.72 13.80 -16.91
C GLY A 132 -2.62 12.63 -17.32
N ARG A 133 -2.19 11.83 -18.30
CA ARG A 133 -2.93 10.65 -18.75
C ARG A 133 -2.85 9.48 -17.75
N PRO A 134 -3.95 8.77 -17.44
CA PRO A 134 -3.92 7.69 -16.46
C PRO A 134 -3.01 6.52 -16.87
N GLU A 135 -2.78 6.30 -18.17
CA GLU A 135 -1.88 5.26 -18.69
C GLU A 135 -0.40 5.58 -18.39
N SER A 136 -0.02 6.87 -18.43
CA SER A 136 1.34 7.34 -18.15
C SER A 136 1.57 7.70 -16.68
N ASN A 137 0.58 7.48 -15.81
CA ASN A 137 0.58 7.95 -14.44
C ASN A 137 1.66 7.25 -13.58
N PRO A 138 2.73 7.96 -13.13
CA PRO A 138 3.85 7.33 -12.43
C PRO A 138 3.46 6.80 -11.04
N PHE A 139 2.38 7.31 -10.45
CA PHE A 139 1.83 6.87 -9.16
C PHE A 139 0.91 5.63 -9.29
N ALA A 140 0.53 5.25 -10.52
CA ALA A 140 -0.21 4.01 -10.83
C ALA A 140 0.72 2.84 -11.23
N ALA A 141 2.00 3.13 -11.51
CA ALA A 141 3.00 2.18 -11.99
C ALA A 141 3.09 0.89 -11.12
N ARG A 142 3.33 -0.25 -11.78
CA ARG A 142 3.39 -1.58 -11.14
C ARG A 142 4.37 -1.63 -9.97
N ALA A 143 5.53 -0.99 -10.09
CA ALA A 143 6.54 -0.92 -9.04
C ALA A 143 6.00 -0.26 -7.75
N VAL A 144 5.27 0.86 -7.85
CA VAL A 144 4.70 1.57 -6.69
C VAL A 144 3.66 0.69 -5.97
N ARG A 145 2.83 -0.03 -6.74
CA ARG A 145 1.84 -0.99 -6.20
C ARG A 145 2.46 -2.20 -5.51
N ILE A 146 3.64 -2.64 -5.94
CA ILE A 146 4.42 -3.71 -5.27
C ILE A 146 5.05 -3.15 -3.99
N PHE A 147 5.75 -2.02 -4.07
CA PHE A 147 6.39 -1.38 -2.92
C PHE A 147 5.41 -1.08 -1.76
N LEU A 148 4.21 -0.54 -2.05
CA LEU A 148 3.20 -0.30 -1.00
C LEU A 148 2.72 -1.59 -0.31
N ARG A 149 2.68 -2.72 -1.04
CA ARG A 149 2.37 -4.04 -0.47
C ARG A 149 3.50 -4.54 0.43
N GLU A 150 4.75 -4.44 -0.03
CA GLU A 150 5.94 -4.80 0.76
C GLU A 150 6.05 -3.97 2.04
N VAL A 151 5.78 -2.66 1.97
CA VAL A 151 5.74 -1.76 3.14
C VAL A 151 4.60 -2.15 4.09
N ARG A 152 3.42 -2.49 3.59
CA ARG A 152 2.31 -2.99 4.41
C ARG A 152 2.66 -4.27 5.15
N GLU A 153 3.23 -5.25 4.43
CA GLU A 153 3.56 -6.56 5.00
C GLU A 153 4.74 -6.51 5.97
N SER A 154 5.78 -5.73 5.66
CA SER A 154 6.92 -5.51 6.57
C SER A 154 6.50 -4.76 7.83
N GLN A 155 5.64 -3.73 7.75
CA GLN A 155 5.12 -3.05 8.93
C GLN A 155 4.19 -3.93 9.78
N ALA A 156 3.37 -4.79 9.16
CA ALA A 156 2.51 -5.74 9.89
C ALA A 156 3.35 -6.77 10.67
N LYS A 157 4.34 -7.38 9.99
CA LYS A 157 5.31 -8.31 10.60
C LYS A 157 6.10 -7.65 11.74
N ALA A 158 6.68 -6.47 11.48
CA ALA A 158 7.48 -5.73 12.47
C ALA A 158 6.70 -5.35 13.73
N ARG A 159 5.41 -5.04 13.60
CA ARG A 159 4.51 -4.69 14.72
C ARG A 159 3.82 -5.89 15.37
N GLY A 160 4.10 -7.13 14.95
CA GLY A 160 3.48 -8.30 15.57
C GLY A 160 1.96 -8.40 15.38
N ILE A 161 1.39 -7.70 14.40
CA ILE A 161 -0.03 -7.84 14.07
C ILE A 161 -0.15 -9.12 13.24
N PRO A 162 -0.73 -10.21 13.77
CA PRO A 162 -0.82 -11.44 13.00
C PRO A 162 -1.74 -11.15 11.81
N TYR A 163 -1.23 -11.30 10.58
CA TYR A 163 -2.09 -11.37 9.41
C TYR A 163 -2.72 -12.76 9.31
N GLU A 164 -3.37 -13.15 10.42
CA GLU A 164 -4.39 -14.16 10.40
C GLU A 164 -5.43 -13.69 9.38
N LYS A 165 -5.44 -14.34 8.22
CA LYS A 165 -6.59 -14.30 7.33
C LYS A 165 -7.70 -15.02 8.09
N LYS A 166 -8.34 -14.34 9.04
CA LYS A 166 -9.49 -14.81 9.80
C LYS A 166 -10.59 -15.11 8.80
N LYS A 167 -10.54 -16.33 8.28
CA LYS A 167 -11.38 -16.95 7.26
C LYS A 167 -12.77 -16.79 7.82
N ARG A 168 -13.46 -15.71 7.41
CA ARG A 168 -14.72 -15.29 8.03
C ARG A 168 -15.62 -16.51 7.94
N LYS A 169 -15.83 -17.18 9.07
CA LYS A 169 -16.67 -18.36 9.15
C LYS A 169 -18.01 -17.84 8.67
N ARG A 170 -18.37 -18.19 7.42
CA ARG A 170 -19.77 -18.20 7.01
C ARG A 170 -20.36 -19.24 7.94
N HIS A 171 -20.85 -18.79 9.08
CA HIS A 171 -21.87 -19.52 9.80
C HIS A 171 -22.98 -19.68 8.76
N ALA A 172 -23.12 -20.89 8.24
CA ALA A 172 -24.20 -21.25 7.37
C ALA A 172 -25.46 -21.26 8.24
N ALA A 173 -26.00 -20.07 8.49
CA ALA A 173 -27.32 -19.87 9.06
C ALA A 173 -28.36 -20.19 7.98
N PHE A 174 -28.36 -21.45 7.54
CA PHE A 174 -29.35 -22.04 6.67
C PHE A 174 -30.01 -23.18 7.45
N ALA A 175 -31.31 -23.03 7.70
CA ALA A 175 -32.24 -24.05 8.16
C ALA A 175 -31.75 -25.00 9.27
N SER A 176 -31.92 -24.59 10.53
CA SER A 176 -32.24 -25.56 11.58
C SER A 176 -33.75 -25.76 11.58
N ALA A 177 -34.24 -26.82 10.93
CA ALA A 177 -35.66 -27.16 10.85
C ALA A 177 -35.88 -28.68 10.72
N ALA A 178 -37.05 -29.14 11.19
CA ALA A 178 -37.51 -30.53 11.24
C ALA A 178 -36.81 -31.47 12.25
N ALA A 179 -37.48 -32.60 12.54
CA ALA A 179 -37.30 -33.47 13.70
C ALA A 179 -37.10 -34.96 13.28
N PRO A 180 -36.85 -35.91 14.20
CA PRO A 180 -36.26 -37.23 13.85
C PRO A 180 -37.26 -38.40 13.80
N ALA A 181 -36.87 -39.51 13.13
CA ALA A 181 -36.82 -40.90 13.64
C ALA A 181 -37.06 -41.99 12.55
N ALA A 182 -36.43 -43.17 12.74
CA ALA A 182 -36.73 -44.48 12.09
C ALA A 182 -36.52 -44.61 10.55
N ALA A 183 -36.15 -45.76 9.98
CA ALA A 183 -35.65 -47.04 10.52
C ALA A 183 -34.73 -47.80 9.52
N ILE A 184 -34.14 -48.90 9.99
CA ILE A 184 -33.09 -49.75 9.39
C ILE A 184 -33.66 -50.78 8.38
N LEU A 185 -32.94 -51.16 7.31
CA LEU A 185 -32.55 -52.58 7.00
C LEU A 185 -31.81 -52.81 5.64
N SER A 186 -31.15 -53.99 5.58
CA SER A 186 -30.68 -54.77 4.39
C SER A 186 -29.35 -54.42 3.69
N VAL A 187 -28.64 -55.49 3.27
CA VAL A 187 -27.26 -55.57 2.69
C VAL A 187 -27.10 -56.92 1.94
N PRO A 188 -26.05 -57.18 1.11
CA PRO A 188 -25.67 -56.59 -0.19
C PRO A 188 -26.33 -57.38 -1.38
N PRO A 189 -25.76 -58.36 -2.15
CA PRO A 189 -24.38 -58.91 -2.31
C PRO A 189 -23.76 -58.94 -3.75
N GLU A 190 -22.47 -58.59 -3.83
CA GLU A 190 -21.40 -59.16 -4.70
C GLU A 190 -21.35 -59.05 -6.26
N THR A 191 -20.14 -59.35 -6.78
CA THR A 191 -19.65 -59.53 -8.18
C THR A 191 -19.35 -58.28 -9.05
N HIS A 192 -18.32 -58.23 -9.91
CA HIS A 192 -16.97 -58.86 -9.98
C HIS A 192 -16.08 -58.17 -11.05
N VAL A 193 -14.72 -58.19 -10.93
CA VAL A 193 -13.66 -57.77 -11.93
C VAL A 193 -13.76 -56.33 -12.55
N VAL A 194 -12.81 -55.70 -13.27
CA VAL A 194 -11.44 -55.92 -13.85
C VAL A 194 -10.63 -54.62 -13.55
N LEU A 195 -9.36 -54.55 -13.09
CA LEU A 195 -8.02 -54.80 -13.71
C LEU A 195 -7.59 -53.85 -14.88
N ALA A 196 -6.25 -53.66 -15.06
CA ALA A 196 -5.52 -52.62 -15.85
C ALA A 196 -5.50 -51.20 -15.21
N SER A 197 -4.44 -50.35 -15.24
CA SER A 197 -3.36 -50.04 -16.22
C SER A 197 -3.86 -49.17 -17.41
N VAL A 198 -3.13 -48.20 -17.99
CA VAL A 198 -1.69 -48.07 -18.29
C VAL A 198 -1.17 -46.60 -18.13
N ASP A 199 0.15 -46.40 -18.29
CA ASP A 199 0.95 -45.15 -18.30
C ASP A 199 0.92 -44.37 -19.65
N HIS A 200 1.65 -43.23 -19.75
CA HIS A 200 2.04 -42.46 -20.97
C HIS A 200 0.94 -41.61 -21.67
N GLN A 201 1.17 -40.44 -22.32
CA GLN A 201 2.36 -39.54 -22.42
C GLN A 201 1.98 -38.05 -22.79
N PRO A 202 2.66 -37.19 -23.63
CA PRO A 202 2.98 -35.81 -23.20
C PRO A 202 2.63 -34.66 -24.22
N GLU A 203 3.31 -33.52 -24.03
CA GLU A 203 3.68 -32.46 -24.99
C GLU A 203 2.63 -31.52 -25.62
N THR A 204 2.89 -30.21 -25.42
CA THR A 204 2.59 -29.14 -26.38
C THR A 204 3.74 -28.12 -26.42
N SER A 205 4.84 -28.50 -27.09
CA SER A 205 5.72 -27.66 -27.91
C SER A 205 5.73 -26.12 -27.72
N ASP A 206 6.86 -25.61 -27.19
CA ASP A 206 7.28 -24.19 -27.25
C ASP A 206 8.22 -23.96 -28.45
N PRO A 207 7.91 -23.07 -29.43
CA PRO A 207 8.84 -22.68 -30.49
C PRO A 207 9.71 -21.47 -30.10
N SER A 208 11.03 -21.65 -30.18
CA SER A 208 12.05 -20.62 -29.89
C SER A 208 12.00 -19.40 -30.82
N GLY A 209 12.40 -18.23 -30.30
CA GLY A 209 12.57 -16.98 -31.06
C GLY A 209 13.67 -16.09 -30.48
N ALA A 210 14.90 -16.21 -31.00
CA ALA A 210 16.09 -15.51 -30.48
C ALA A 210 16.44 -14.20 -31.24
N PRO A 211 17.13 -13.24 -30.60
CA PRO A 211 17.69 -12.02 -31.21
C PRO A 211 19.21 -12.16 -31.51
N PRO A 212 19.93 -11.11 -31.96
CA PRO A 212 19.64 -9.99 -32.86
C PRO A 212 20.54 -10.06 -34.13
N PRO A 213 20.78 -8.96 -34.88
CA PRO A 213 22.09 -8.28 -34.67
C PRO A 213 22.07 -6.74 -34.80
N SER A 214 23.17 -6.10 -34.37
CA SER A 214 23.42 -4.65 -34.40
C SER A 214 24.09 -4.18 -35.70
N THR A 215 23.85 -2.93 -36.13
CA THR A 215 24.66 -2.17 -37.13
C THR A 215 24.32 -0.66 -37.06
N THR A 216 25.17 0.21 -37.62
CA THR A 216 25.07 1.70 -37.73
C THR A 216 25.56 2.45 -36.48
N ALA A 217 26.51 3.39 -36.54
CA ALA A 217 27.50 3.72 -37.59
C ALA A 217 28.72 4.43 -36.94
N ALA A 218 29.78 4.69 -37.72
CA ALA A 218 31.02 5.33 -37.25
C ALA A 218 31.21 6.76 -37.79
N SER A 219 32.06 7.52 -37.08
CA SER A 219 32.87 8.66 -37.55
C SER A 219 32.22 9.89 -38.20
N THR A 220 32.42 11.05 -37.54
CA THR A 220 32.57 12.38 -38.18
C THR A 220 33.66 13.15 -37.41
N ALA A 221 34.29 14.13 -38.06
CA ALA A 221 35.35 15.04 -37.60
C ALA A 221 35.04 15.74 -36.23
N VAL A 222 36.01 16.35 -35.53
CA VAL A 222 37.28 16.98 -35.95
C VAL A 222 38.45 16.56 -35.05
#